data_AF-A0AAU5E608-F1
#
_entry.id   AF-A0AAU5E608-F1
#
_cell.length_a   1.000
_cell.length_b   1.000
_cell.length_c   1.000
_cell.angle_alpha   90.00
_cell.angle_beta   90.00
_cell.angle_gamma   90.00
#
_symmetry.space_group_name_H-M   'P 1'
#
loop_
_entity.id
_entity.type
_entity.pdbx_description
1 polymer ?
#
loop_
_entity_poly.entity_id
_entity_poly.type
_entity_poly.pdbx_seq_one_letter_code
_entity_poly.pdbx_strand_id
1 'polypeptide(L)'
;MTAMDEHPVDTGAFLNDIEGHLLIAAAHAEGRTAAARFTARLDWLTEGQRAEVEREFEAEYLALTRLSWQRTAERGRQLRDEYEETYRRLRQRAVAYCLLACALLAATGLVTFALT
;
A
#
# COMPACT_ATOMS: atom_id res chain seq x y z
N MET A 1 17.38 23.52 30.18
CA MET A 1 17.45 22.05 30.12
C MET A 1 16.10 21.55 29.65
N THR A 2 15.84 21.71 28.36
CA THR A 2 14.59 21.31 27.70
C THR A 2 14.60 19.80 27.55
N ALA A 3 13.66 19.14 28.21
CA ALA A 3 13.33 17.76 27.92
C ALA A 3 13.04 17.67 26.42
N MET A 4 13.90 16.94 25.69
CA MET A 4 13.50 16.42 24.39
C MET A 4 12.33 15.50 24.68
N ASP A 5 11.12 15.94 24.31
CA ASP A 5 10.00 15.05 24.13
C ASP A 5 10.42 14.02 23.07
N GLU A 6 10.89 12.86 23.51
CA GLU A 6 10.95 11.65 22.68
C GLU A 6 9.50 11.29 22.34
N HIS A 7 8.93 11.98 21.35
CA HIS A 7 7.79 11.43 20.63
C HIS A 7 8.28 10.10 20.04
N PRO A 8 7.69 8.96 20.42
CA PRO A 8 8.06 7.70 19.81
C PRO A 8 7.78 7.85 18.32
N VAL A 9 8.85 7.95 17.53
CA VAL A 9 8.75 8.04 16.08
C VAL A 9 7.96 6.82 15.64
N ASP A 10 6.78 7.05 15.09
CA ASP A 10 6.00 5.99 14.48
C ASP A 10 6.83 5.44 13.32
N THR A 11 7.49 4.32 13.58
CA THR A 11 8.43 3.69 12.65
C THR A 11 7.70 3.31 11.36
N GLY A 12 6.40 3.02 11.43
CA GLY A 12 5.57 2.74 10.26
C GLY A 12 5.36 3.99 9.40
N ALA A 13 5.00 5.12 10.02
CA ALA A 13 4.84 6.38 9.31
C ALA A 13 6.16 6.85 8.66
N PHE A 14 7.27 6.73 9.38
CA PHE A 14 8.60 7.08 8.88
C PHE A 14 9.04 6.20 7.71
N LEU A 15 8.83 4.88 7.81
CA LEU A 15 9.16 3.95 6.73
C LEU A 15 8.35 4.25 5.46
N ASN A 16 7.05 4.54 5.61
CA ASN A 16 6.18 4.87 4.49
C ASN A 16 6.61 6.18 3.79
N ASP A 17 7.09 7.16 4.56
CA ASP A 17 7.63 8.41 4.00
C ASP A 17 8.91 8.16 3.18
N ILE A 18 9.84 7.38 3.73
CA ILE A 18 11.06 6.96 3.00
C ILE A 18 10.69 6.21 1.73
N GLU A 19 9.78 5.24 1.81
CA GLU A 19 9.35 4.45 0.66
C GLU A 19 8.74 5.36 -0.43
N GLY A 20 7.91 6.33 -0.04
CA GLY A 20 7.37 7.34 -0.94
C GLY A 20 8.45 8.16 -1.64
N HIS A 21 9.45 8.62 -0.89
CA HIS A 21 10.59 9.34 -1.45
C HIS A 21 11.41 8.49 -2.42
N LEU A 22 11.67 7.23 -2.08
CA LEU A 22 12.40 6.30 -2.95
C LEU A 22 11.63 5.99 -4.24
N LEU A 23 10.32 5.82 -4.16
CA LEU A 23 9.47 5.60 -5.34
C LEU A 23 9.51 6.79 -6.30
N ILE A 24 9.42 8.01 -5.78
CA ILE A 24 9.50 9.23 -6.59
C ILE A 24 10.89 9.36 -7.23
N ALA A 25 11.95 9.15 -6.45
CA ALA A 25 13.32 9.20 -6.96
C ALA A 25 13.57 8.16 -8.06
N ALA A 26 13.05 6.94 -7.89
CA ALA A 26 13.13 5.88 -8.89
C ALA A 26 12.38 6.28 -10.17
N ALA A 27 11.16 6.82 -10.08
CA ALA A 27 10.38 7.23 -11.24
C ALA A 27 11.06 8.35 -12.06
N HIS A 28 11.74 9.29 -11.40
CA HIS A 28 12.56 10.29 -12.10
C HIS A 28 13.76 9.65 -12.82
N ALA A 29 14.46 8.72 -12.19
CA ALA A 29 15.59 8.02 -12.82
C ALA A 29 15.14 7.19 -14.03
N GLU A 30 14.02 6.47 -13.90
CA GLU A 30 13.40 5.70 -14.97
C GLU A 30 12.91 6.59 -16.10
N GLY A 31 12.23 7.70 -15.78
CA GLY A 31 11.75 8.68 -16.75
C GLY A 31 12.88 9.27 -17.59
N ARG A 32 13.97 9.71 -16.97
CA ARG A 32 15.17 10.20 -17.69
C ARG A 32 15.80 9.13 -18.57
N THR A 33 15.91 7.91 -18.06
CA THR A 33 16.47 6.78 -18.83
C THR A 33 15.60 6.43 -20.04
N ALA A 34 14.27 6.43 -19.86
CA ALA A 34 13.31 6.19 -20.91
C ALA A 34 13.31 7.32 -21.95
N ALA A 35 13.42 8.58 -21.51
CA ALA A 35 13.54 9.75 -22.38
C ALA A 35 14.79 9.67 -23.26
N ALA A 36 15.95 9.43 -22.67
CA ALA A 36 17.22 9.28 -23.40
C ALA A 36 17.17 8.09 -24.38
N ARG A 37 16.61 6.96 -23.96
CA ARG A 37 16.40 5.80 -24.86
C ARG A 37 15.44 6.14 -26.00
N PHE A 38 14.42 6.96 -25.74
CA PHE A 38 13.44 7.35 -26.73
C PHE A 38 14.08 8.24 -27.80
N THR A 39 14.75 9.32 -27.39
CA THR A 39 15.40 10.28 -28.29
C THR A 39 16.62 9.71 -28.98
N ALA A 40 17.33 8.74 -28.40
CA ALA A 40 18.47 8.07 -29.03
C ALA A 40 18.12 7.36 -30.35
N ARG A 41 16.83 7.15 -30.63
CA ARG A 41 16.34 6.58 -31.91
C ARG A 41 15.98 7.65 -32.94
N LEU A 42 16.12 8.93 -32.60
CA LEU A 42 15.77 10.09 -33.41
C LEU A 42 17.05 10.85 -33.78
N ASP A 43 17.80 10.29 -34.73
CA ASP A 43 19.13 10.78 -35.11
C ASP A 43 19.10 12.13 -35.84
N TRP A 44 17.92 12.58 -36.27
CA TRP A 44 17.71 13.87 -36.93
C TRP A 44 17.55 15.04 -35.95
N LEU A 45 17.43 14.77 -34.64
CA LEU A 45 17.33 15.81 -33.63
C LEU A 45 18.69 16.42 -33.31
N THR A 46 18.74 17.75 -33.30
CA THR A 46 19.85 18.49 -32.70
C THR A 46 19.86 18.31 -31.18
N GLU A 47 21.00 18.58 -30.55
CA GLU A 47 21.15 18.43 -29.09
C GLU A 47 20.15 19.26 -28.29
N GLY A 48 19.86 20.50 -28.73
CA GLY A 48 18.87 21.35 -28.08
C GLY A 48 17.44 20.78 -28.18
N GLN A 49 17.07 20.28 -29.36
CA GLN A 49 15.76 19.64 -29.56
C GLN A 49 15.65 18.33 -28.78
N ARG A 50 16.73 17.55 -28.72
CA ARG A 50 16.82 16.32 -27.91
C ARG A 50 16.56 16.63 -26.44
N ALA A 51 17.28 17.60 -25.88
CA ALA A 51 17.12 17.97 -24.47
C ALA A 51 15.71 18.51 -24.15
N GLU A 52 15.07 19.20 -25.08
CA GLU A 52 13.68 19.66 -24.91
C GLU A 52 12.69 18.50 -24.91
N VAL A 53 12.78 17.60 -25.90
CA VAL A 53 11.94 16.41 -25.97
C VAL A 53 12.13 15.51 -24.74
N GLU A 54 13.36 15.38 -24.25
CA GLU A 54 13.64 14.58 -23.05
C GLU A 54 12.96 15.14 -21.80
N ARG A 55 12.95 16.46 -21.61
CA ARG A 55 12.27 17.11 -20.48
C ARG A 55 10.75 16.93 -20.54
N GLU A 56 10.16 17.15 -21.70
CA GLU A 56 8.70 16.98 -21.89
C GLU A 56 8.30 15.51 -21.74
N PHE A 57 9.12 14.59 -22.25
CA PHE A 57 8.91 13.15 -22.07
C PHE A 57 8.97 12.75 -20.60
N GLU A 58 9.99 13.22 -19.84
CA GLU A 58 10.10 12.93 -18.41
C GLU A 58 8.87 13.44 -17.65
N ALA A 59 8.40 14.66 -17.93
CA ALA A 59 7.23 15.24 -17.30
C ALA A 59 5.96 14.38 -17.55
N GLU A 60 5.73 13.98 -18.80
CA GLU A 60 4.59 13.12 -19.14
C GLU A 60 4.72 11.71 -18.55
N TYR A 61 5.92 11.15 -18.55
CA TYR A 61 6.21 9.85 -17.92
C TYR A 61 5.86 9.86 -16.43
N LEU A 62 6.24 10.91 -15.71
CA LEU A 62 5.93 11.08 -14.29
C LEU A 62 4.43 11.26 -14.05
N ALA A 63 3.74 12.01 -14.91
CA ALA A 63 2.28 12.19 -14.84
C ALA A 63 1.56 10.84 -15.01
N LEU A 64 1.93 10.05 -16.01
CA LEU A 64 1.36 8.73 -16.25
C LEU A 64 1.67 7.74 -15.12
N THR A 65 2.89 7.76 -14.62
CA THR A 65 3.33 6.91 -13.49
C THR A 65 2.52 7.22 -12.24
N ARG A 66 2.34 8.51 -11.92
CA ARG A 66 1.49 8.95 -10.80
C ARG A 66 0.04 8.47 -10.95
N LEU A 67 -0.54 8.59 -12.13
CA LEU A 67 -1.91 8.11 -12.41
C LEU A 67 -2.02 6.58 -12.29
N SER A 68 -0.97 5.86 -12.69
CA SER A 68 -0.89 4.40 -12.53
C SER A 68 -0.89 4.02 -11.06
N TRP A 69 -0.02 4.64 -10.25
CA TRP A 69 0.03 4.39 -8.80
C TRP A 69 -1.28 4.74 -8.10
N GLN A 70 -1.91 5.86 -8.44
CA GLN A 70 -3.21 6.23 -7.87
C GLN A 70 -4.29 5.19 -8.16
N ARG A 71 -4.36 4.68 -9.39
CA ARG A 71 -5.30 3.61 -9.77
C ARG A 71 -5.01 2.31 -9.01
N THR A 72 -3.75 1.93 -8.89
CA THR A 72 -3.36 0.73 -8.13
C THR A 72 -3.69 0.88 -6.64
N ALA A 73 -3.44 2.05 -6.05
CA ALA A 73 -3.76 2.33 -4.66
C ALA A 73 -5.28 2.31 -4.41
N GLU A 74 -6.06 2.92 -5.30
CA GLU A 74 -7.53 2.88 -5.25
C GLU A 74 -8.04 1.44 -5.37
N ARG A 75 -7.55 0.68 -6.36
CA ARG A 75 -7.99 -0.72 -6.53
C ARG A 75 -7.57 -1.58 -5.33
N GLY A 76 -6.38 -1.36 -4.79
CA GLY A 76 -5.91 -2.04 -3.58
C GLY A 76 -6.79 -1.77 -2.36
N ARG A 77 -7.26 -0.52 -2.19
CA ARG A 77 -8.25 -0.17 -1.15
C ARG A 77 -9.58 -0.87 -1.38
N GLN A 78 -10.12 -0.84 -2.60
CA GLN A 78 -11.37 -1.52 -2.93
C GLN A 78 -11.29 -3.03 -2.65
N LEU A 79 -10.21 -3.71 -3.07
CA LEU A 79 -10.02 -5.12 -2.73
C LEU A 79 -9.98 -5.31 -1.21
N ARG A 80 -9.21 -4.49 -0.49
CA ARG A 80 -9.12 -4.62 0.97
C ARG A 80 -10.49 -4.50 1.63
N ASP A 81 -11.31 -3.55 1.18
CA ASP A 81 -12.66 -3.35 1.71
C ASP A 81 -13.58 -4.56 1.39
N GLU A 82 -13.55 -5.06 0.15
CA GLU A 82 -14.30 -6.26 -0.27
C GLU A 82 -13.93 -7.51 0.57
N TYR A 83 -12.64 -7.70 0.83
CA TYR A 83 -12.14 -8.82 1.62
C TYR A 83 -12.39 -8.66 3.12
N GLU A 84 -12.24 -7.45 3.65
CA GLU A 84 -12.40 -7.18 5.08
C GLU A 84 -13.85 -7.37 5.52
N GLU A 85 -14.83 -7.00 4.69
CA GLU A 85 -16.24 -7.29 4.98
C GLU A 85 -16.50 -8.80 5.10
N THR A 86 -15.93 -9.58 4.18
CA THR A 86 -16.07 -11.04 4.17
C THR A 86 -15.36 -11.66 5.37
N TYR A 87 -14.15 -11.20 5.70
CA TYR A 87 -13.40 -11.65 6.86
C TYR A 87 -14.12 -11.31 8.18
N ARG A 88 -14.65 -10.09 8.32
CA ARG A 88 -15.42 -9.68 9.52
C ARG A 88 -16.62 -10.58 9.74
N ARG A 89 -17.38 -10.92 8.69
CA ARG A 89 -18.51 -11.86 8.77
C ARG A 89 -18.07 -13.25 9.20
N LEU A 90 -17.00 -13.78 8.62
CA LEU A 90 -16.48 -15.11 8.98
C LEU A 90 -15.98 -15.14 10.42
N ARG A 91 -15.25 -14.10 10.85
CA ARG A 91 -14.76 -13.94 12.22
C ARG A 91 -15.91 -13.89 13.22
N GLN A 92 -16.97 -13.13 12.94
CA GLN A 92 -18.16 -13.09 13.79
C GLN A 92 -18.80 -14.48 13.94
N ARG A 93 -18.94 -15.24 12.85
CA ARG A 93 -19.49 -16.60 12.88
C ARG A 93 -18.59 -17.55 13.68
N ALA A 94 -17.28 -17.49 13.48
CA ALA A 94 -16.32 -18.31 14.22
C ALA A 94 -16.37 -18.03 15.73
N VAL A 95 -16.43 -16.75 16.12
CA VAL A 95 -16.60 -16.35 17.53
C VAL A 95 -17.93 -16.84 18.08
N ALA A 96 -19.04 -16.70 17.34
CA ALA A 96 -20.34 -17.20 17.77
C ALA A 96 -20.35 -18.72 17.99
N TYR A 97 -19.77 -19.50 17.06
CA TYR A 97 -19.66 -20.95 17.22
C TYR A 97 -18.76 -21.33 18.39
N CYS A 98 -17.66 -20.61 18.62
CA CYS A 98 -16.79 -20.82 19.77
C CYS A 98 -17.54 -20.57 21.09
N LEU A 99 -18.29 -19.47 21.18
CA LEU A 99 -19.10 -19.15 22.35
C LEU A 99 -20.20 -20.19 22.59
N LEU A 100 -20.89 -20.64 21.54
CA LEU A 100 -21.90 -21.69 21.63
C LEU A 100 -21.30 -23.02 22.11
N ALA A 101 -20.13 -23.41 21.58
CA ALA A 101 -19.44 -24.62 22.02
C ALA A 101 -19.03 -24.52 23.51
N CYS A 102 -18.48 -23.40 23.94
CA CYS A 102 -18.15 -23.17 25.34
C CYS A 102 -19.39 -23.22 26.25
N ALA A 103 -20.51 -22.61 25.83
CA ALA A 103 -21.76 -22.64 26.57
C ALA A 103 -22.32 -24.07 26.70
N LEU A 104 -22.28 -24.85 25.61
CA LEU A 104 -22.69 -26.26 25.63
C LEU A 104 -21.81 -27.10 26.56
N LEU A 105 -20.49 -26.93 26.51
CA LEU A 105 -19.56 -27.62 27.41
C LEU A 105 -19.77 -27.24 28.89
N ALA A 106 -20.05 -25.97 29.17
CA ALA A 106 -20.37 -25.51 30.52
C ALA A 106 -21.71 -26.10 31.01
N ALA A 107 -22.73 -26.12 30.15
CA ALA A 107 -24.04 -26.67 30.47
C ALA A 107 -23.97 -28.19 30.72
N THR A 108 -23.25 -28.94 29.89
CA THR A 108 -23.05 -30.38 30.10
C THR A 108 -22.28 -30.64 31.38
N GLY A 109 -21.22 -29.86 31.67
CA GLY A 109 -20.47 -29.95 32.93
C GLY A 109 -21.31 -29.65 34.18
N LEU A 110 -22.22 -28.68 34.11
CA LEU A 110 -23.16 -28.38 35.20
C LEU A 110 -24.16 -29.52 35.43
N VAL A 111 -24.71 -30.08 34.34
CA VAL A 111 -25.65 -31.20 34.44
C VAL A 111 -24.97 -32.45 35.01
N THR A 112 -23.75 -32.77 34.59
CA THR A 112 -23.01 -33.91 35.14
C THR A 112 -22.68 -33.71 36.61
N PHE A 113 -22.25 -32.50 37.01
CA PHE A 113 -22.01 -32.16 38.41
C PHE A 113 -23.27 -32.26 39.28
N ALA A 114 -24.42 -31.83 38.76
CA ALA A 114 -25.68 -31.92 39.50
C ALA A 114 -26.22 -33.34 39.64
N LEU A 115 -25.81 -34.28 38.77
CA LEU A 115 -26.20 -35.69 38.82
C LEU A 115 -25.25 -36.57 39.64
N THR A 116 -24.09 -36.04 40.07
CA THR A 116 -23.07 -36.76 40.86
C THR A 116 -23.16 -36.42 42.34
#